data_AF-A0A951RWL5-F1
#
_entry.id   AF-A0A951RWL5-F1
#
_cell.length_a   1.000
_cell.length_b   1.000
_cell.length_c   1.000
_cell.angle_alpha   90.00
_cell.angle_beta   90.00
_cell.angle_gamma   90.00
#
_symmetry.space_group_name_H-M   'P 1'
#
loop_
_entity.id
_entity.type
_entity.pdbx_description
1 polymer ?
#
loop_
_entity_poly.entity_id
_entity_poly.type
_entity_poly.pdbx_seq_one_letter_code
_entity_poly.pdbx_strand_id
1 'polypeptide(L)' 'MKITVVGAGAVGATCADNIARKELCDELVLLDIKEGLTDGKAMDMMQSAVLLGSDTRIIGSTNDY' A
#
# COMPACT_ATOMS: atom_id res chain seq x y z
N MET A 1 4.74 -5.36 -12.48
CA MET A 1 3.79 -4.25 -12.70
C MET A 1 3.70 -3.41 -11.43
N LYS A 2 3.68 -2.07 -11.55
CA LYS A 2 3.61 -1.13 -10.41
C LYS A 2 2.27 -0.39 -10.42
N ILE A 3 1.60 -0.31 -9.28
CA ILE A 3 0.37 0.48 -9.09
C ILE A 3 0.61 1.54 -8.01
N THR A 4 0.02 2.71 -8.21
CA THR A 4 0.06 3.84 -7.29
C THR A 4 -1.35 4.18 -6.84
N VAL A 5 -1.54 4.31 -5.52
CA VAL A 5 -2.75 4.88 -4.92
C VAL A 5 -2.40 6.23 -4.31
N VAL A 6 -2.97 7.31 -4.89
CA VAL A 6 -2.79 8.69 -4.40
C VAL A 6 -3.91 9.04 -3.43
N GLY A 7 -3.54 9.36 -2.19
CA GLY A 7 -4.42 9.58 -1.05
C GLY A 7 -4.62 8.30 -0.23
N ALA A 8 -4.08 8.28 0.99
CA ALA A 8 -4.11 7.15 1.91
C ALA A 8 -5.13 7.31 3.05
N GLY A 9 -6.21 8.05 2.80
CA GLY A 9 -7.40 8.08 3.65
C GLY A 9 -8.09 6.70 3.74
N ALA A 10 -9.23 6.61 4.43
CA ALA A 10 -9.92 5.33 4.64
C ALA A 10 -10.20 4.57 3.32
N VAL A 11 -10.63 5.29 2.29
CA VAL A 11 -10.95 4.72 0.97
C VAL A 11 -9.69 4.26 0.24
N GLY A 12 -8.67 5.10 0.15
CA GLY A 12 -7.42 4.75 -0.55
C GLY A 12 -6.66 3.61 0.13
N ALA A 13 -6.64 3.59 1.47
CA ALA A 13 -6.06 2.47 2.21
C ALA A 13 -6.80 1.15 1.93
N THR A 14 -8.14 1.16 1.91
CA THR A 14 -8.94 -0.02 1.57
C THR A 14 -8.73 -0.46 0.12
N CYS A 15 -8.60 0.50 -0.80
CA CYS A 15 -8.30 0.23 -2.20
C CYS A 15 -6.93 -0.46 -2.34
N ALA A 16 -5.89 0.06 -1.69
CA ALA A 16 -4.55 -0.53 -1.68
C ALA A 16 -4.55 -1.95 -1.08
N ASP A 17 -5.21 -2.16 0.06
CA ASP A 17 -5.32 -3.48 0.70
C ASP A 17 -6.01 -4.50 -0.23
N ASN A 18 -7.08 -4.11 -0.94
CA ASN A 18 -7.74 -4.99 -1.91
C ASN A 18 -6.88 -5.29 -3.14
N ILE A 19 -6.07 -4.32 -3.60
CA ILE A 19 -5.11 -4.52 -4.70
C ILE A 19 -4.05 -5.55 -4.29
N ALA A 20 -3.47 -5.39 -3.10
CA ALA A 20 -2.46 -6.31 -2.56
C ALA A 20 -3.03 -7.72 -2.34
N ARG A 21 -4.19 -7.84 -1.68
CA ARG A 21 -4.87 -9.14 -1.44
C ARG A 21 -5.21 -9.91 -2.70
N LYS A 22 -5.40 -9.20 -3.83
CA LYS A 22 -5.68 -9.80 -5.14
C LYS A 22 -4.44 -9.97 -6.00
N GLU A 23 -3.27 -9.61 -5.49
CA GLU A 23 -1.98 -9.69 -6.17
C GLU A 23 -1.98 -9.09 -7.58
N LEU A 24 -2.60 -7.91 -7.73
CA LEU A 24 -2.76 -7.27 -9.05
C LEU A 24 -1.47 -6.59 -9.54
N CYS A 25 -0.43 -6.50 -8.71
CA CYS A 25 0.84 -5.88 -9.02
C CYS A 25 1.97 -6.45 -8.18
N ASP A 26 3.22 -6.32 -8.64
CA ASP A 26 4.39 -6.72 -7.85
C ASP A 26 4.76 -5.64 -6.84
N GLU A 27 4.51 -4.36 -7.17
CA GLU A 27 4.79 -3.20 -6.33
C GLU A 27 3.56 -2.29 -6.26
N LEU A 28 3.18 -1.93 -5.04
CA LEU A 28 2.10 -1.02 -4.73
C LEU A 28 2.64 0.14 -3.91
N VAL A 29 2.32 1.37 -4.31
CA VAL A 29 2.73 2.55 -3.54
C VAL A 29 1.52 3.35 -3.06
N LEU A 30 1.53 3.65 -1.77
CA LEU A 30 0.62 4.55 -1.09
C LEU A 30 1.28 5.92 -0.96
N LEU A 31 0.75 6.91 -1.68
CA LEU A 31 1.22 8.29 -1.63
C LEU A 31 0.23 9.17 -0.87
N ASP A 32 0.69 9.92 0.12
CA ASP A 32 -0.14 10.91 0.83
C ASP A 32 0.72 12.07 1.33
N ILE A 33 0.14 13.26 1.42
CA ILE A 33 0.83 14.46 1.91
C ILE A 33 1.13 14.40 3.42
N LYS A 34 0.43 13.55 4.17
CA LYS A 34 0.60 13.44 5.61
C LYS A 34 1.76 12.51 5.95
N GLU A 35 2.84 13.09 6.48
CA GLU A 35 4.02 12.36 6.93
C GLU A 35 3.69 11.22 7.91
N GLY A 36 4.33 10.06 7.70
CA GLY A 36 4.17 8.85 8.51
C GLY A 36 2.84 8.10 8.33
N LEU A 37 1.83 8.69 7.66
CA LEU A 37 0.54 8.04 7.46
C LEU A 37 0.66 6.81 6.55
N THR A 38 1.32 6.98 5.41
CA THR A 38 1.48 5.93 4.40
C THR A 38 2.46 4.87 4.86
N ASP A 39 3.52 5.25 5.56
CA ASP A 39 4.49 4.32 6.14
C ASP A 39 3.82 3.35 7.13
N GLY A 40 3.01 3.87 8.05
CA GLY A 40 2.28 3.06 9.02
C GLY A 40 1.28 2.12 8.35
N LYS A 41 0.56 2.60 7.32
CA LYS A 41 -0.40 1.78 6.56
C LYS A 41 0.28 0.70 5.72
N ALA A 42 1.37 1.03 5.06
CA ALA A 42 2.16 0.05 4.31
C ALA A 42 2.73 -1.02 5.23
N MET A 43 3.24 -0.63 6.41
CA MET A 43 3.73 -1.57 7.43
C MET A 43 2.63 -2.53 7.91
N ASP A 44 1.44 -2.00 8.25
CA ASP A 44 0.28 -2.79 8.69
C ASP A 44 -0.14 -3.82 7.63
N MET A 45 -0.26 -3.40 6.37
CA MET A 45 -0.60 -4.30 5.27
C MET A 45 0.49 -5.35 5.01
N MET A 46 1.77 -4.96 5.06
CA MET A 46 2.90 -5.90 4.87
C MET A 46 2.99 -6.94 5.99
N GLN A 47 2.67 -6.57 7.24
CA GLN A 47 2.62 -7.54 8.35
C GLN A 47 1.50 -8.57 8.16
N SER A 48 0.41 -8.18 7.50
CA SER A 48 -0.69 -9.09 7.15
C SER A 48 -0.41 -9.94 5.90
N ALA A 49 0.52 -9.53 5.03
CA ALA A 49 0.73 -10.14 3.71
C ALA A 49 1.05 -11.64 3.76
N VAL A 50 1.91 -12.07 4.71
CA VAL A 50 2.29 -13.49 4.87
C VAL A 50 1.09 -14.37 5.23
N LEU A 51 0.20 -13.88 6.10
CA LEU A 51 -1.02 -14.61 6.46
C LEU A 51 -1.98 -14.73 5.27
N LEU A 52 -2.01 -13.72 4.42
CA LEU A 52 -2.89 -13.62 3.26
C LEU A 52 -2.31 -14.26 1.99
N GLY A 53 -1.05 -14.70 2.04
CA GLY A 53 -0.33 -15.27 0.89
C GLY A 53 -0.11 -14.28 -0.24
N SER A 54 0.00 -12.98 0.07
CA SER A 54 0.26 -11.94 -0.92
C SER A 54 1.75 -11.62 -1.00
N ASP A 55 2.32 -11.67 -2.21
CA ASP A 55 3.70 -11.27 -2.49
C ASP A 55 3.82 -9.82 -2.99
N THR A 56 2.71 -9.08 -3.11
CA THR A 56 2.73 -7.65 -3.48
C THR A 56 3.55 -6.83 -2.47
N ARG A 57 4.61 -6.15 -2.94
CA ARG A 57 5.40 -5.25 -2.10
C ARG A 57 4.72 -3.90 -1.95
N ILE A 58 4.40 -3.50 -0.72
CA ILE A 58 3.73 -2.23 -0.43
C ILE A 58 4.72 -1.21 0.15
N ILE A 59 4.73 0.00 -0.39
CA ILE A 59 5.61 1.10 0.03
C ILE A 59 4.75 2.32 0.40
N GLY A 60 5.10 2.99 1.49
CA GLY A 60 4.57 4.32 1.81
C GLY A 60 5.51 5.41 1.31
N SER A 61 4.96 6.49 0.76
CA SER A 61 5.71 7.71 0.44
C SER A 61 4.89 8.97 0.72
N THR A 62 5.60 10.09 0.90
CA THR A 62 5.04 11.44 1.01
C THR A 62 5.56 12.40 -0.06
N ASN A 63 6.44 11.90 -0.93
CA ASN A 63 7.15 12.65 -1.96
C ASN A 63 7.42 11.74 -3.17
N ASP A 64 8.53 11.94 -3.87
CA ASP A 64 8.86 11.22 -5.11
C ASP A 64 9.32 9.75 -4.84
N TYR A 65 8.89 8.81 -5.69
CA TYR A 65 9.22 7.36 -5.61
C TYR A 65 9.03 6.60 -6.94
#